data_AF-A0A094JBT5-F1
#
_entry.id   AF-A0A094JBT5-F1
#
_cell.length_a   1.000
_cell.length_b   1.000
_cell.length_c   1.000
_cell.angle_alpha   90.00
_cell.angle_beta   90.00
_cell.angle_gamma   90.00
#
_symmetry.space_group_name_H-M   'P 1'
#
loop_
_entity.id
_entity.type
_entity.pdbx_description
1 polymer ?
#
loop_
_entity_poly.entity_id
_entity_poly.type
_entity_poly.pdbx_seq_one_letter_code
_entity_poly.pdbx_strand_id
1 'polypeptide(L)' 'MLFTNMLPVLLAAIVGAQDENYLGIIYREPSYEGTRRVLYPPGGTCINLTGPLKNHVKSAQVAPGSHCQFFIMPIVSP' A
#
# COMPACT_ATOMS: atom_id res chain seq x y z
N MET A 1 14.14 -5.88 52.98
CA MET A 1 13.78 -5.12 51.76
C MET A 1 14.04 -6.05 50.58
N LEU A 2 12.97 -6.70 50.10
CA LEU A 2 13.03 -7.70 49.03
C LEU A 2 12.84 -7.01 47.68
N PHE A 3 13.68 -7.38 46.73
CA PHE A 3 13.59 -7.07 45.31
C PHE A 3 12.27 -7.57 44.69
N THR A 4 12.04 -7.13 43.44
CA THR A 4 11.25 -7.81 42.38
C THR A 4 9.72 -7.71 42.51
N ASN A 5 8.91 -7.33 41.51
CA ASN A 5 9.08 -7.41 40.05
C ASN A 5 8.33 -6.25 39.36
N MET A 6 9.01 -5.62 38.40
CA MET A 6 8.35 -4.95 37.27
C MET A 6 7.65 -6.02 36.44
N LEU A 7 6.37 -5.84 36.12
CA LEU A 7 5.71 -6.63 35.08
C LEU A 7 5.72 -5.80 33.78
N PRO A 8 6.43 -6.22 32.73
CA PRO A 8 6.61 -5.45 31.51
C PRO A 8 5.41 -5.59 30.56
N VAL A 9 4.99 -4.45 30.02
CA VAL A 9 4.51 -4.19 28.66
C VAL A 9 4.02 -5.42 27.88
N LEU A 10 2.70 -5.57 27.80
CA LEU A 10 2.05 -6.38 26.77
C LEU A 10 2.24 -5.68 25.41
N LEU A 11 3.31 -6.02 24.70
CA LEU A 11 3.51 -5.62 23.32
C LEU A 11 2.66 -6.56 22.45
N ALA A 12 1.41 -6.18 22.21
CA ALA A 12 0.58 -6.82 21.19
C ALA A 12 1.17 -6.49 19.81
N ALA A 13 2.18 -7.26 19.39
CA ALA A 13 2.71 -7.21 18.04
C ALA A 13 1.66 -7.80 17.11
N ILE A 14 0.76 -6.94 16.60
CA ILE A 14 -0.05 -7.26 15.43
C ILE A 14 0.92 -7.26 14.26
N VAL A 15 1.61 -8.38 14.05
CA VAL A 15 2.33 -8.64 12.80
C VAL A 15 1.25 -8.90 11.77
N GLY A 16 0.79 -7.83 11.11
CA GLY A 16 0.04 -7.97 9.88
C GLY A 16 0.90 -8.77 8.91
N ALA A 17 0.45 -9.96 8.53
CA ALA A 17 1.07 -10.74 7.47
C ALA A 17 1.18 -9.83 6.25
N GLN A 18 2.40 -9.32 6.01
CA GLN A 18 2.67 -8.59 4.79
C GLN A 18 2.75 -9.65 3.72
N ASP A 19 1.71 -9.72 2.90
CA ASP A 19 1.66 -10.56 1.71
C ASP A 19 2.89 -10.23 0.87
N GLU A 20 3.93 -11.08 0.91
CA GLU A 20 5.27 -10.76 0.38
C GLU A 20 5.31 -10.72 -1.15
N ASN A 21 4.23 -11.13 -1.81
CA ASN A 21 4.20 -11.30 -3.26
C ASN A 21 3.43 -10.18 -3.96
N TYR A 22 3.77 -8.92 -3.69
CA TYR A 22 3.17 -7.76 -4.35
C TYR A 22 4.19 -7.02 -5.22
N LEU A 23 3.70 -6.35 -6.26
CA LEU A 23 4.49 -5.46 -7.13
C LEU A 23 4.47 -4.01 -6.63
N GLY A 24 3.36 -3.61 -6.01
CA GLY A 24 3.19 -2.28 -5.44
C GLY A 24 1.85 -2.11 -4.76
N ILE A 25 1.68 -0.99 -4.07
CA ILE A 25 0.44 -0.61 -3.40
C ILE A 25 0.15 0.84 -3.75
N ILE A 26 -1.05 1.12 -4.21
CA ILE A 26 -1.52 2.49 -4.48
C ILE A 26 -2.51 2.93 -3.41
N TYR A 27 -2.44 4.20 -3.04
CA TYR A 27 -3.22 4.78 -1.94
C TYR A 27 -3.98 6.01 -2.40
N ARG A 28 -5.19 6.17 -1.87
CA ARG A 28 -6.02 7.35 -2.10
C ARG A 28 -5.49 8.59 -1.40
N GLU A 29 -4.88 8.45 -0.23
CA GLU A 29 -4.35 9.57 0.54
C GLU A 29 -2.82 9.71 0.42
N PRO A 30 -2.26 10.88 0.79
CA PRO A 30 -0.81 11.05 0.88
C PRO A 30 -0.22 10.14 1.98
N SER A 31 1.11 10.07 2.04
CA SER A 31 1.83 9.38 3.12
C SER A 31 1.46 7.91 3.33
N TYR A 32 0.96 7.23 2.29
CA TYR A 32 0.60 5.82 2.31
C TYR A 32 -0.57 5.46 3.25
N GLU A 33 -1.53 6.38 3.40
CA GLU A 33 -2.68 6.20 4.27
C GLU A 33 -3.99 5.91 3.52
N GLY A 34 -5.00 5.48 4.28
CA GLY A 34 -6.37 5.34 3.80
C GLY A 34 -6.62 4.17 2.85
N THR A 35 -7.63 4.32 1.98
CA THR A 35 -8.04 3.30 1.01
C THR A 35 -6.89 2.96 0.08
N ARG A 36 -6.60 1.66 -0.06
CA ARG A 36 -5.49 1.15 -0.86
C ARG A 36 -5.89 0.01 -1.77
N ARG A 37 -5.08 -0.21 -2.81
CA ARG A 37 -5.14 -1.42 -3.66
C ARG A 37 -3.74 -1.98 -3.83
N VAL A 38 -3.60 -3.28 -3.57
CA VAL A 38 -2.37 -4.03 -3.80
C VAL A 38 -2.34 -4.52 -5.25
N LEU A 39 -1.17 -4.43 -5.87
CA LEU A 39 -0.90 -4.88 -7.23
C LEU A 39 -0.07 -6.17 -7.15
N TYR A 40 -0.50 -7.20 -7.86
CA TYR A 40 0.10 -8.54 -7.80
C TYR A 40 0.74 -8.94 -9.14
N PRO A 41 1.71 -9.88 -9.14
CA PRO A 41 2.25 -10.48 -10.35
C PRO A 41 1.18 -11.10 -11.26
N PRO A 42 1.46 -11.27 -12.58
CA PRO A 42 2.74 -11.02 -13.25
C PRO A 42 3.00 -9.53 -13.59
N GLY A 43 2.07 -8.63 -13.28
CA GLY A 43 2.13 -7.26 -13.79
C GLY A 43 1.96 -7.21 -15.31
N GLY A 44 2.52 -6.19 -15.96
CA GLY A 44 2.59 -6.07 -17.42
C GLY A 44 1.30 -5.68 -18.13
N THR A 45 0.14 -5.77 -17.48
CA THR A 45 -1.12 -5.22 -17.99
C THR A 45 -1.41 -3.87 -17.31
N CYS A 46 -1.80 -2.87 -18.11
CA CYS A 46 -2.27 -1.61 -17.56
C CYS A 46 -3.54 -1.86 -16.75
N ILE A 47 -3.52 -1.48 -15.47
CA ILE A 47 -4.66 -1.65 -14.58
C ILE A 47 -5.49 -0.37 -14.61
N ASN A 48 -6.72 -0.48 -15.11
CA ASN A 48 -7.68 0.61 -15.00
C ASN A 48 -8.10 0.80 -13.54
N LEU A 49 -7.91 2.02 -13.04
CA LEU A 49 -8.35 2.41 -11.71
C LEU A 49 -9.86 2.65 -11.72
N THR A 50 -10.56 1.99 -10.81
CA THR A 50 -12.01 2.10 -10.64
C THR A 50 -12.36 2.47 -9.19
N GLY A 51 -13.60 2.90 -8.98
CA GLY A 51 -14.11 3.24 -7.65
C GLY A 51 -13.31 4.38 -6.98
N PRO A 52 -13.00 4.29 -5.67
CA PRO A 52 -12.44 5.38 -4.88
C PRO A 52 -11.00 5.77 -5.27
N LEU A 53 -10.34 4.97 -6.11
CA LEU A 53 -8.98 5.24 -6.59
C LEU A 53 -8.97 5.90 -7.97
N LYS A 54 -10.10 5.92 -8.70
CA LYS A 54 -10.18 6.59 -10.01
C LYS A 54 -9.91 8.09 -9.83
N ASN A 55 -8.86 8.60 -10.47
CA ASN A 55 -8.43 10.02 -10.40
C ASN A 55 -8.11 10.53 -8.99
N HIS A 56 -7.91 9.63 -8.02
CA HIS A 56 -7.71 10.00 -6.62
C HIS A 56 -6.51 9.31 -5.97
N VAL A 57 -5.60 8.72 -6.74
CA VAL A 57 -4.34 8.18 -6.20
C VAL A 57 -3.41 9.35 -5.84
N LYS A 58 -2.91 9.36 -4.60
CA LYS A 58 -2.01 10.42 -4.09
C LYS A 58 -0.67 9.90 -3.60
N SER A 59 -0.54 8.61 -3.31
CA SER A 59 0.76 7.99 -2.98
C SER A 59 0.82 6.53 -3.42
N ALA A 60 2.03 6.01 -3.61
CA ALA A 60 2.26 4.63 -4.04
C ALA A 60 3.56 4.07 -3.42
N GLN A 61 3.53 2.80 -3.02
CA GLN A 61 4.70 2.01 -2.63
C GLN A 61 5.02 1.02 -3.75
N VAL A 62 6.30 0.89 -4.09
CA VAL A 62 6.77 -0.05 -5.11
C VAL A 62 7.61 -1.10 -4.42
N ALA A 63 7.31 -2.39 -4.67
CA ALA A 63 8.08 -3.47 -4.07
C ALA A 63 9.52 -3.48 -4.61
N PRO A 64 10.51 -3.90 -3.81
CA PRO A 64 11.89 -4.04 -4.28
C PRO A 64 11.99 -4.85 -5.57
N GLY A 65 12.72 -4.34 -6.56
CA GLY A 65 12.88 -5.00 -7.87
C GLY A 65 11.70 -4.85 -8.83
N SER A 66 10.60 -4.22 -8.43
CA SER A 66 9.46 -3.92 -9.30
C SER A 66 9.64 -2.59 -10.04
N HIS A 67 9.03 -2.48 -11.22
CA HIS A 67 8.95 -1.25 -12.00
C HIS A 67 7.49 -0.84 -12.21
N CYS A 68 7.16 0.41 -11.87
CA CYS A 68 5.82 0.95 -12.05
C CYS A 68 5.83 2.14 -13.02
N GLN A 69 4.92 2.13 -13.99
CA GLN A 69 4.73 3.24 -14.93
C GLN A 69 3.31 3.79 -14.78
N PHE A 70 3.20 5.12 -14.69
CA PHE A 70 1.93 5.82 -14.65
C PHE A 70 1.58 6.38 -16.03
N PHE A 71 0.35 6.13 -16.48
CA PHE A 71 -0.17 6.67 -17.73
C PHE A 71 -1.20 7.75 -17.40
N ILE A 72 -0.89 8.98 -17.79
CA ILE A 72 -1.83 10.09 -17.70
C ILE A 72 -2.52 10.18 -19.06
N MET A 73 -3.73 9.65 -19.16
CA MET A 73 -4.54 9.88 -20.36
C MET A 73 -5.12 11.29 -20.27
N PRO A 74 -4.95 12.15 -21.30
CA PRO A 74 -5.65 13.43 -21.33
C PRO A 74 -7.15 13.16 -21.27
N ILE A 75 -7.86 13.91 -20.42
CA ILE A 75 -9.31 13.90 -20.40
C ILE A 75 -9.76 14.59 -21.70
N VAL A 76 -9.95 13.80 -22.75
CA VAL A 76 -10.60 14.29 -23.98
C VAL A 76 -12.09 14.33 -23.68
N SER A 77 -12.57 15.50 -23.25
CA SER A 77 -14.01 15.75 -23.15
C SER A 77 -14.61 15.67 -24.57
N PRO A 78 -15.66 14.87 -24.80
CA PRO A 78 -16.40 14.91 -26.05
C PRO A 78 -17.11 16.26 -26.26
#